data_AF-A0A2R6JHE7-F1
#
_entry.id   AF-A0A2R6JHE7-F1
#
_cell.length_a   1.000
_cell.length_b   1.000
_cell.length_c   1.000
_cell.angle_alpha   90.00
_cell.angle_beta   90.00
_cell.angle_gamma   90.00
#
_symmetry.space_group_name_H-M   'P 1'
#
loop_
_entity.id
_entity.type
_entity.pdbx_description
1 polymer ?
#
loop_
_entity_poly.entity_id
_entity_poly.type
_entity_poly.pdbx_seq_one_letter_code
_entity_poly.pdbx_strand_id
1 'polypeptide(L)'
;MFGEGGRITVKSEGSFATEGTDEDPVVIEGESATPGYWQGIRFRSNNRNNSIDEAEIANGGSNGYANVYLDDSSRASVTNCTLRSSSTFGIIAESGTTLEASGNTFEDNADGDIQDQNE
;
A
#
# COMPACT_ATOMS: atom_id res chain seq x y z
N MET A 1 1.75 -13.81 0.40
CA MET A 1 0.32 -14.14 0.22
C MET A 1 -0.46 -13.89 1.50
N PHE A 2 -1.60 -13.19 1.42
CA PHE A 2 -2.50 -12.92 2.54
C PHE A 2 -3.87 -13.57 2.33
N GLY A 3 -4.41 -14.21 3.37
CA GLY A 3 -5.75 -14.79 3.35
C GLY A 3 -6.86 -13.73 3.26
N GLU A 4 -8.08 -14.18 3.01
CA GLU A 4 -9.25 -13.32 2.85
C GLU A 4 -9.42 -12.35 4.04
N GLY A 5 -9.56 -11.05 3.75
CA GLY A 5 -9.70 -9.99 4.75
C GLY A 5 -8.45 -9.74 5.62
N GLY A 6 -7.31 -10.39 5.34
CA GLY A 6 -6.06 -10.19 6.05
C GLY A 6 -5.48 -8.79 5.86
N ARG A 7 -4.62 -8.33 6.78
CA ARG A 7 -4.02 -6.99 6.73
C ARG A 7 -2.65 -6.95 7.41
N ILE A 8 -1.73 -6.16 6.85
CA ILE A 8 -0.55 -5.69 7.59
C ILE A 8 -0.90 -4.38 8.28
N THR A 9 -0.60 -4.22 9.57
CA THR A 9 -0.79 -2.94 10.28
C THR A 9 0.49 -2.53 10.98
N VAL A 10 1.09 -1.43 10.51
CA VAL A 10 2.29 -0.81 11.09
C VAL A 10 1.84 0.18 12.15
N LYS A 11 1.86 -0.26 13.41
CA LYS A 11 1.45 0.55 14.58
C LYS A 11 2.50 1.61 14.93
N SER A 12 2.14 2.59 15.77
CA SER A 12 2.92 3.81 16.06
C SER A 12 4.45 3.65 16.16
N GLU A 13 4.95 2.66 16.91
CA GLU A 13 6.39 2.44 17.12
C GLU A 13 7.06 1.56 16.05
N GLY A 14 6.28 0.92 15.19
CA GLY A 14 6.77 0.01 14.17
C GLY A 14 7.31 0.73 12.95
N SER A 15 8.08 -0.01 12.15
CA SER A 15 8.35 0.36 10.77
C SER A 15 8.18 -0.84 9.86
N PHE A 16 7.89 -0.59 8.59
CA PHE A 16 7.84 -1.61 7.56
C PHE A 16 8.69 -1.17 6.38
N ALA A 17 9.61 -2.02 5.96
CA ALA A 17 10.45 -1.79 4.81
C ALA A 17 10.49 -3.02 3.91
N THR A 18 10.57 -2.81 2.60
CA THR A 18 10.90 -3.84 1.62
C THR A 18 12.35 -3.69 1.17
N GLU A 19 12.98 -4.81 0.81
CA GLU A 19 14.35 -4.86 0.29
C GLU A 19 14.33 -5.62 -1.05
N GLY A 20 13.58 -5.09 -2.02
CA GLY A 20 13.48 -5.64 -3.39
C GLY A 20 14.51 -5.03 -4.34
N THR A 21 14.45 -5.46 -5.59
CA THR A 21 15.21 -4.88 -6.71
C THR A 21 14.35 -4.86 -7.97
N ASP A 22 14.72 -4.06 -8.97
CA ASP A 22 14.03 -4.01 -10.28
C ASP A 22 13.95 -5.40 -10.97
N GLU A 23 14.96 -6.26 -10.77
CA GLU A 23 14.98 -7.61 -11.35
C GLU A 23 14.25 -8.66 -10.48
N ASP A 24 14.07 -8.40 -9.18
CA ASP A 24 13.46 -9.30 -8.20
C ASP A 24 12.70 -8.49 -7.15
N PRO A 25 11.48 -8.01 -7.49
CA PRO A 25 10.70 -7.17 -6.59
C PRO A 25 10.06 -7.99 -5.47
N VAL A 26 9.81 -7.36 -4.33
CA VAL A 26 9.06 -8.01 -3.23
C VAL A 26 7.58 -8.11 -3.59
N VAL A 27 7.03 -9.33 -3.64
CA VAL A 27 5.61 -9.56 -3.96
C VAL A 27 4.74 -9.64 -2.69
N ILE A 28 3.76 -8.74 -2.59
CA ILE A 28 2.81 -8.63 -1.49
C ILE A 28 1.38 -8.65 -2.04
N GLU A 29 0.77 -9.84 -2.07
CA GLU A 29 -0.55 -10.01 -2.66
C GLU A 29 -1.49 -10.93 -1.87
N GLY A 30 -2.77 -10.88 -2.20
CA GLY A 30 -3.78 -11.83 -1.71
C GLY A 30 -3.52 -13.27 -2.18
N GLU A 31 -3.94 -14.26 -1.41
CA GLU A 31 -3.85 -15.68 -1.78
C GLU A 31 -4.66 -16.02 -3.04
N SER A 32 -5.73 -15.26 -3.30
CA SER A 32 -6.46 -15.28 -4.56
C SER A 32 -6.27 -13.96 -5.31
N ALA A 33 -6.13 -14.05 -6.63
CA ALA A 33 -6.07 -12.92 -7.56
C ALA A 33 -7.46 -12.30 -7.79
N THR A 34 -8.10 -11.86 -6.70
CA THR A 34 -9.40 -11.19 -6.69
C THR A 34 -9.22 -9.79 -6.10
N PRO A 35 -9.62 -8.70 -6.79
CA PRO A 35 -9.59 -7.37 -6.20
C PRO A 35 -10.35 -7.32 -4.87
N GLY A 36 -9.72 -6.77 -3.83
CA GLY A 36 -10.31 -6.77 -2.49
C GLY A 36 -10.33 -8.14 -1.82
N TYR A 37 -9.40 -9.05 -2.17
CA TYR A 37 -9.27 -10.31 -1.42
C TYR A 37 -8.79 -10.07 0.00
N TRP A 38 -7.87 -9.12 0.18
CA TRP A 38 -7.34 -8.73 1.49
C TRP A 38 -7.45 -7.21 1.69
N GLN A 39 -7.10 -6.72 2.88
CA GLN A 39 -7.28 -5.31 3.26
C GLN A 39 -6.08 -4.42 2.91
N GLY A 40 -4.95 -4.96 2.45
CA GLY A 40 -3.76 -4.18 2.13
C GLY A 40 -2.81 -3.91 3.32
N ILE A 41 -1.92 -2.95 3.12
CA ILE A 41 -0.95 -2.49 4.12
C ILE A 41 -1.45 -1.18 4.73
N ARG A 42 -1.68 -1.17 6.05
CA ARG A 42 -2.10 0.03 6.78
C ARG A 42 -0.96 0.60 7.62
N PHE A 43 -0.60 1.85 7.36
CA PHE A 43 0.34 2.61 8.17
C PHE A 43 -0.40 3.48 9.19
N ARG A 44 -0.01 3.33 10.47
CA ARG A 44 -0.36 4.20 11.60
C ARG A 44 0.89 4.67 12.35
N SER A 45 2.05 4.54 11.72
CA SER A 45 3.33 4.97 12.26
C SER A 45 3.85 6.17 11.49
N ASN A 46 4.37 7.14 12.23
CA ASN A 46 5.10 8.27 11.67
C ASN A 46 6.63 8.01 11.67
N ASN A 47 7.07 6.75 11.54
CA ASN A 47 8.49 6.36 11.47
C ASN A 47 9.08 6.61 10.06
N ARG A 48 10.31 7.14 9.96
CA ARG A 48 10.92 7.53 8.66
C ARG A 48 11.37 6.32 7.87
N ASN A 49 11.48 5.18 8.55
CA ASN A 49 11.87 3.92 7.95
C ASN A 49 10.67 3.15 7.36
N ASN A 50 9.49 3.77 7.25
CA ASN A 50 8.38 3.23 6.48
C ASN A 50 8.67 3.45 4.99
N SER A 51 9.18 2.42 4.32
CA SER A 51 9.70 2.50 2.96
C SER A 51 9.32 1.26 2.17
N ILE A 52 8.40 1.40 1.24
CA ILE A 52 8.09 0.35 0.26
C ILE A 52 8.78 0.77 -1.04
N ASP A 53 9.85 0.07 -1.37
CA ASP A 53 10.62 0.27 -2.61
C ASP A 53 10.78 -1.07 -3.34
N GLU A 54 10.75 -1.03 -4.67
CA GLU A 54 10.94 -2.20 -5.55
C GLU A 54 10.02 -3.38 -5.17
N ALA A 55 8.71 -3.12 -5.14
CA ALA A 55 7.70 -4.09 -4.71
C ALA A 55 6.48 -4.14 -5.64
N GLU A 56 5.83 -5.30 -5.69
CA GLU A 56 4.52 -5.48 -6.32
C GLU A 56 3.46 -5.71 -5.24
N ILE A 57 2.45 -4.84 -5.20
CA ILE A 57 1.33 -4.94 -4.24
C ILE A 57 0.02 -5.11 -5.01
N ALA A 58 -0.67 -6.22 -4.74
CA ALA A 58 -1.85 -6.58 -5.53
C ALA A 58 -3.02 -7.13 -4.72
N ASN A 59 -4.23 -7.02 -5.29
CA ASN A 59 -5.45 -7.68 -4.82
C ASN A 59 -5.99 -7.18 -3.46
N GLY A 60 -5.52 -6.00 -3.00
CA GLY A 60 -5.96 -5.37 -1.75
C GLY A 60 -7.24 -4.56 -1.90
N GLY A 61 -7.57 -3.76 -0.87
CA GLY A 61 -8.67 -2.80 -0.93
C GLY A 61 -9.99 -3.21 -0.26
N SER A 62 -10.09 -4.41 0.34
CA SER A 62 -11.33 -4.80 1.02
C SER A 62 -11.68 -3.89 2.19
N ASN A 63 -12.96 -3.81 2.55
CA ASN A 63 -13.44 -2.98 3.66
C ASN A 63 -13.08 -1.48 3.54
N GLY A 64 -13.02 -0.97 2.31
CA GLY A 64 -12.72 0.44 2.02
C GLY A 64 -11.27 0.86 2.25
N TYR A 65 -10.35 -0.10 2.44
CA TYR A 65 -8.91 0.16 2.43
C TYR A 65 -8.40 0.29 0.99
N ALA A 66 -7.08 0.24 0.76
CA ALA A 66 -6.40 0.24 -0.54
C ALA A 66 -5.28 -0.83 -0.53
N ASN A 67 -4.48 -0.93 -1.60
CA ASN A 67 -3.24 -1.73 -1.53
C ASN A 67 -2.31 -1.16 -0.44
N VAL A 68 -2.14 0.16 -0.40
CA VAL A 68 -1.45 0.89 0.69
C VAL A 68 -2.37 1.98 1.25
N TYR A 69 -2.52 2.03 2.57
CA TYR A 69 -3.44 2.95 3.26
C TYR A 69 -2.73 3.65 4.42
N LEU A 70 -2.68 4.98 4.38
CA LEU A 70 -2.09 5.82 5.43
C LEU A 70 -3.21 6.53 6.19
N ASP A 71 -3.20 6.39 7.52
CA ASP A 71 -4.02 7.21 8.43
C ASP A 71 -3.27 7.60 9.69
N ASP A 72 -3.94 8.26 10.64
CA ASP A 72 -3.40 8.54 11.99
C ASP A 72 -2.06 9.31 12.00
N SER A 73 -1.95 10.32 11.12
CA SER A 73 -0.72 11.12 10.92
C SER A 73 0.53 10.27 10.64
N SER A 74 0.33 9.10 10.02
CA SER A 74 1.42 8.23 9.58
C SER A 74 2.20 8.81 8.42
N ARG A 75 3.35 8.20 8.16
CA ARG A 75 4.17 8.49 6.98
C ARG A 75 4.63 7.19 6.34
N ALA A 76 4.67 7.15 5.01
CA ALA A 76 5.37 6.14 4.24
C ALA A 76 5.94 6.72 2.94
N SER A 77 7.06 6.18 2.49
CA SER A 77 7.53 6.31 1.11
C SER A 77 7.13 5.05 0.34
N VAL A 78 6.56 5.23 -0.84
CA VAL A 78 6.16 4.16 -1.77
C VAL A 78 6.75 4.50 -3.13
N THR A 79 7.83 3.82 -3.51
CA THR A 79 8.62 4.15 -4.71
C THR A 79 8.92 2.94 -5.55
N ASN A 80 9.05 3.12 -6.88
CA ASN A 80 9.40 2.05 -7.81
C ASN A 80 8.52 0.79 -7.65
N CYS A 81 7.26 0.97 -7.29
CA CYS A 81 6.34 -0.13 -7.03
C CYS A 81 5.36 -0.32 -8.18
N THR A 82 4.88 -1.56 -8.34
CA THR A 82 3.65 -1.84 -9.10
C THR A 82 2.51 -2.02 -8.12
N LEU A 83 1.49 -1.17 -8.18
CA LEU A 83 0.27 -1.29 -7.35
C LEU A 83 -0.92 -1.60 -8.25
N ARG A 84 -1.46 -2.81 -8.14
CA ARG A 84 -2.49 -3.27 -9.06
C ARG A 84 -3.68 -3.97 -8.43
N SER A 85 -4.78 -4.02 -9.17
CA SER A 85 -5.95 -4.84 -8.84
C SER A 85 -6.53 -4.56 -7.44
N SER A 86 -6.46 -3.33 -6.95
CA SER A 86 -7.16 -2.92 -5.73
C SER A 86 -8.67 -2.82 -5.99
N SER A 87 -9.50 -3.23 -5.02
CA SER A 87 -10.96 -2.96 -5.10
C SER A 87 -11.32 -1.49 -4.86
N THR A 88 -10.34 -0.63 -4.58
CA THR A 88 -10.47 0.82 -4.43
C THR A 88 -9.30 1.51 -5.17
N PHE A 89 -8.46 2.30 -4.49
CA PHE A 89 -7.26 2.92 -5.02
C PHE A 89 -6.02 2.04 -4.82
N GLY A 90 -4.95 2.33 -5.58
CA GLY A 90 -3.62 1.80 -5.29
C GLY A 90 -3.09 2.31 -3.94
N ILE A 91 -3.18 3.63 -3.71
CA ILE A 91 -2.81 4.27 -2.44
C ILE A 91 -3.93 5.18 -1.95
N ILE A 92 -4.25 5.12 -0.67
CA ILE A 92 -5.04 6.15 0.02
C ILE A 92 -4.16 6.80 1.09
N ALA A 93 -4.05 8.12 1.06
CA ALA A 93 -3.45 8.94 2.10
C ALA A 93 -4.51 9.88 2.69
N GLU A 94 -4.96 9.55 3.91
CA GLU A 94 -5.93 10.38 4.63
C GLU A 94 -5.31 11.72 5.06
N SER A 95 -6.17 12.69 5.37
CA SER A 95 -5.74 14.01 5.83
C SER A 95 -4.80 13.95 7.03
N GLY A 96 -3.73 14.74 6.99
CA GLY A 96 -2.72 14.84 8.05
C GLY A 96 -1.64 13.76 8.01
N THR A 97 -1.63 12.87 7.02
CA THR A 97 -0.55 11.92 6.76
C THR A 97 0.54 12.52 5.87
N THR A 98 1.62 11.79 5.64
CA THR A 98 2.68 12.18 4.71
C THR A 98 3.00 11.02 3.78
N LEU A 99 2.69 11.18 2.50
CA LEU A 99 3.00 10.22 1.46
C LEU A 99 4.13 10.77 0.58
N GLU A 100 5.16 9.97 0.35
CA GLU A 100 6.06 10.15 -0.79
C GLU A 100 5.75 9.05 -1.80
N ALA A 101 5.33 9.42 -3.00
CA ALA A 101 5.00 8.49 -4.07
C ALA A 101 5.70 8.89 -5.37
N SER A 102 6.60 8.05 -5.88
CA SER A 102 7.32 8.33 -7.12
C SER A 102 7.78 7.06 -7.84
N GLY A 103 7.89 7.10 -9.17
CA GLY A 103 8.32 5.93 -9.95
C GLY A 103 7.35 4.74 -9.93
N ASN A 104 6.12 4.91 -9.42
CA ASN A 104 5.16 3.82 -9.32
C ASN A 104 4.38 3.61 -10.62
N THR A 105 4.04 2.35 -10.89
CA THR A 105 3.11 1.94 -11.93
C THR A 105 1.80 1.49 -11.28
N PHE A 106 0.66 1.97 -11.81
CA PHE A 106 -0.67 1.63 -11.31
C PHE A 106 -1.48 0.95 -12.40
N GLU A 107 -2.12 -0.18 -12.06
CA GLU A 107 -2.87 -0.99 -13.03
C GLU A 107 -4.17 -1.53 -12.41
N ASP A 108 -5.30 -1.38 -13.11
CA ASP A 108 -6.58 -2.01 -12.74
C ASP A 108 -7.03 -1.77 -11.28
N ASN A 109 -6.73 -0.61 -10.69
CA ASN A 109 -7.28 -0.18 -9.41
C ASN A 109 -8.66 0.47 -9.63
N ALA A 110 -9.70 -0.01 -8.95
CA ALA A 110 -11.09 0.31 -9.26
C ALA A 110 -11.45 1.81 -9.21
N ASP A 111 -10.94 2.53 -8.22
CA ASP A 111 -11.30 3.93 -7.96
C ASP A 111 -10.23 4.93 -8.45
N GLY A 112 -9.01 4.45 -8.75
CA GLY A 112 -7.91 5.24 -9.28
C GLY A 112 -6.54 4.89 -8.70
N ASP A 113 -5.53 5.68 -9.03
CA ASP A 113 -4.14 5.42 -8.65
C ASP A 113 -3.88 5.79 -7.18
N ILE A 114 -4.06 7.08 -6.87
CA ILE A 114 -3.83 7.65 -5.55
C ILE A 114 -5.01 8.56 -5.18
N GLN A 115 -5.57 8.36 -3.99
CA GLN A 115 -6.37 9.36 -3.30
C GLN A 115 -5.53 9.98 -2.20
N ASP A 116 -5.05 11.21 -2.41
CA ASP A 116 -4.36 11.99 -1.37
C ASP A 116 -5.24 13.16 -0.93
N GLN A 117 -5.55 13.23 0.36
CA GLN A 117 -6.37 14.29 0.95
C GLN A 117 -5.53 15.48 1.46
N ASN A 118 -4.23 15.50 1.20
CA ASN A 118 -3.32 16.56 1.59
C ASN A 118 -2.98 17.52 0.44
N GLU A 119 -3.49 17.26 -0.77
CA GLU A 119 -3.31 18.05 -2.00
C GLU A 119 -4.62 18.68 -2.51
#